data_AF-G7VXJ1-F1
#
_entry.id   AF-G7VXJ1-F1
#
_cell.length_a   1.000
_cell.length_b   1.000
_cell.length_c   1.000
_cell.angle_alpha   90.00
_cell.angle_beta   90.00
_cell.angle_gamma   90.00
#
_symmetry.space_group_name_H-M   'P 1'
#
loop_
_entity.id
_entity.type
_entity.pdbx_description
1 polymer ?
#
loop_
_entity_poly.entity_id
_entity_poly.type
_entity_poly.pdbx_seq_one_letter_code
_entity_poly.pdbx_strand_id
1 'polypeptide(L)'
;MKYNINLFGNNFDCELDIQDDTVTIALNENNQKALKSYLSRVLLKYTEFDDAEKDSLELMIKKAVQVEKSMGGRMSEPKLKLPYEFAPEVKEKLIECADLQDTSATQLLIRLIDQKYQEVMNND
;
A
#
# COMPACT_ATOMS: atom_id res chain seq x y z
N MET A 1 -20.08 -12.45 14.92
CA MET A 1 -20.02 -11.01 15.27
C MET A 1 -19.07 -10.30 14.32
N LYS A 2 -19.35 -9.06 13.90
CA LYS A 2 -18.40 -8.28 13.09
C LYS A 2 -17.25 -7.81 13.98
N TYR A 3 -16.02 -8.09 13.56
CA TYR A 3 -14.79 -7.70 14.24
C TYR A 3 -13.87 -7.05 13.23
N ASN A 4 -13.01 -6.15 13.69
CA ASN A 4 -12.03 -5.51 12.82
C ASN A 4 -10.64 -5.86 13.32
N ILE A 5 -9.84 -6.49 12.47
CA ILE A 5 -8.43 -6.75 12.73
C ILE A 5 -7.66 -5.53 12.25
N ASN A 6 -7.08 -4.81 13.20
CA ASN A 6 -6.08 -3.79 12.92
C ASN A 6 -4.70 -4.43 12.98
N LEU A 7 -3.99 -4.42 11.86
CA LEU A 7 -2.60 -4.85 11.78
C LEU A 7 -1.81 -3.78 11.04
N PHE A 8 -0.76 -3.25 11.68
CA PHE A 8 0.11 -2.23 11.09
C PHE A 8 -0.63 -0.94 10.65
N GLY A 9 -1.74 -0.60 11.32
CA GLY A 9 -2.56 0.57 11.01
C GLY A 9 -3.59 0.34 9.91
N ASN A 10 -3.66 -0.86 9.34
CA ASN A 10 -4.63 -1.23 8.32
C ASN A 10 -5.76 -2.06 8.94
N ASN A 11 -7.00 -1.69 8.62
CA ASN A 11 -8.20 -2.26 9.21
C ASN A 11 -8.85 -3.26 8.25
N PHE A 12 -9.04 -4.50 8.70
CA PHE A 12 -9.69 -5.55 7.93
C PHE A 12 -10.94 -6.04 8.64
N ASP A 13 -12.08 -5.88 7.99
CA ASP A 13 -13.36 -6.40 8.48
C ASP A 13 -13.37 -7.93 8.38
N CYS A 14 -13.73 -8.57 9.48
CA CYS A 14 -13.84 -10.01 9.62
C CYS A 14 -15.06 -10.40 10.46
N GLU A 15 -15.50 -11.64 10.28
CA GLU A 15 -16.57 -12.23 11.05
C GLU A 15 -15.99 -13.20 12.07
N LEU A 16 -16.28 -12.92 13.33
CA LEU A 16 -15.82 -13.69 14.45
C LEU A 16 -16.95 -14.65 14.84
N ASP A 17 -16.71 -15.94 14.66
CA ASP A 17 -17.64 -17.01 15.03
C ASP A 17 -17.09 -17.75 16.26
N ILE A 18 -17.97 -18.04 17.20
CA ILE A 18 -17.61 -18.72 18.45
C ILE A 18 -18.48 -19.97 18.53
N GLN A 19 -17.88 -21.13 18.28
CA GLN A 19 -18.56 -22.43 18.36
C GLN A 19 -17.75 -23.35 19.27
N ASP A 20 -18.43 -23.98 20.23
CA ASP A 20 -17.89 -25.06 21.08
C ASP A 20 -16.48 -24.78 21.64
N ASP A 21 -16.32 -23.64 22.31
CA ASP A 21 -15.05 -23.18 22.91
C ASP A 21 -13.93 -22.82 21.90
N THR A 22 -14.23 -22.83 20.59
CA THR A 22 -13.31 -22.40 19.54
C THR A 22 -13.73 -21.05 18.95
N VAL A 23 -12.75 -20.15 18.85
CA VAL A 23 -12.93 -18.84 18.20
C VAL A 23 -12.39 -18.94 16.78
N THR A 24 -13.29 -18.83 15.80
CA THR A 24 -12.96 -18.88 14.38
C THR A 24 -13.13 -17.49 13.77
N ILE A 25 -12.14 -17.05 13.01
CA ILE A 25 -12.20 -15.77 12.27
C ILE A 25 -12.43 -16.10 10.80
N ALA A 26 -13.62 -15.79 10.31
CA ALA A 26 -13.98 -15.86 8.91
C ALA A 26 -13.70 -14.51 8.23
N LEU A 27 -12.90 -14.57 7.16
CA LEU A 27 -12.67 -13.46 6.25
C LEU A 27 -13.28 -13.82 4.90
N ASN A 28 -13.95 -12.88 4.23
CA ASN A 28 -14.37 -13.09 2.85
C ASN A 28 -13.14 -13.26 1.94
N GLU A 29 -13.30 -13.90 0.78
CA GLU A 29 -12.16 -14.21 -0.11
C GLU A 29 -11.39 -12.97 -0.56
N ASN A 30 -12.08 -11.85 -0.77
CA ASN A 30 -11.46 -10.59 -1.17
C ASN A 30 -10.57 -10.02 -0.07
N ASN A 31 -11.03 -10.04 1.18
CA ASN A 31 -10.28 -9.58 2.35
C ASN A 31 -9.15 -10.56 2.68
N GLN A 32 -9.34 -11.87 2.49
CA GLN A 32 -8.24 -12.84 2.62
C GLN A 32 -7.11 -12.54 1.62
N LYS A 33 -7.43 -12.32 0.34
CA LYS A 33 -6.44 -11.97 -0.68
C LYS A 33 -5.76 -10.63 -0.39
N ALA A 34 -6.54 -9.62 -0.02
CA ALA A 34 -6.03 -8.29 0.32
C ALA A 34 -5.09 -8.35 1.54
N LEU A 35 -5.51 -9.01 2.62
CA LEU A 35 -4.72 -9.19 3.83
C LEU A 35 -3.44 -9.99 3.55
N LYS A 36 -3.54 -11.08 2.78
CA LYS A 36 -2.37 -11.88 2.38
C LYS A 36 -1.36 -11.05 1.57
N SER A 37 -1.83 -10.26 0.59
CA SER A 37 -0.96 -9.39 -0.22
C SER A 37 -0.37 -8.24 0.59
N TYR A 38 -1.08 -7.74 1.59
CA TYR A 38 -0.59 -6.71 2.48
C TYR A 38 0.51 -7.27 3.40
N LEU A 39 0.20 -8.35 4.13
CA LEU A 39 1.12 -8.98 5.07
C LEU A 39 2.39 -9.48 4.39
N SER A 40 2.33 -9.97 3.14
CA SER A 40 3.53 -10.38 2.42
C SER A 40 4.50 -9.22 2.18
N ARG A 41 4.01 -8.00 1.98
CA ARG A 41 4.86 -6.82 1.80
C ARG A 41 5.37 -6.28 3.12
N VAL A 42 4.50 -6.22 4.12
CA VAL A 42 4.84 -5.61 5.42
C VAL A 42 5.81 -6.50 6.20
N LEU A 43 5.58 -7.81 6.24
CA LEU A 43 6.44 -8.73 7.00
C LEU A 43 7.85 -8.80 6.42
N LEU A 44 8.02 -8.75 5.09
CA LEU A 44 9.33 -8.68 4.45
C LEU A 44 10.18 -7.47 4.90
N LYS A 45 9.54 -6.38 5.33
CA LYS A 45 10.23 -5.16 5.80
C LYS A 45 10.76 -5.30 7.23
N TYR A 46 10.18 -6.19 8.03
CA TYR A 46 10.40 -6.23 9.49
C TYR A 46 10.93 -7.54 10.02
N THR A 47 10.87 -8.63 9.26
CA THR A 47 11.40 -9.94 9.64
C THR A 47 11.90 -10.69 8.42
N GLU A 48 12.85 -11.60 8.62
CA GLU A 48 13.10 -12.67 7.65
C GLU A 48 11.83 -13.53 7.60
N PHE A 49 11.24 -13.63 6.40
CA PHE A 49 9.99 -14.31 6.16
C PHE A 49 10.18 -15.28 5.00
N ASP A 50 10.24 -16.57 5.33
CA ASP A 50 10.52 -17.63 4.36
C ASP A 50 9.34 -17.87 3.42
N ASP A 51 9.60 -18.31 2.19
CA ASP A 51 8.54 -18.53 1.19
C ASP A 51 7.54 -19.61 1.64
N ALA A 52 7.98 -20.61 2.42
CA ALA A 52 7.11 -21.64 3.00
C ALA A 52 6.10 -21.07 4.01
N GLU A 53 6.41 -19.93 4.63
CA GLU A 53 5.53 -19.26 5.60
C GLU A 53 4.49 -18.35 4.91
N LYS A 54 4.66 -18.06 3.61
CA LYS A 54 3.70 -17.28 2.81
C LYS A 54 2.46 -18.09 2.42
N ASP A 55 2.49 -19.41 2.59
CA ASP A 55 1.38 -20.26 2.21
C ASP A 55 0.22 -20.19 3.20
N SER A 56 0.51 -20.04 4.51
CA SER A 56 -0.52 -19.96 5.55
C SER A 56 -0.78 -18.53 6.01
N LEU A 57 -1.98 -18.01 5.70
CA LEU A 57 -2.44 -16.70 6.18
C LEU A 57 -2.47 -16.62 7.71
N GLU A 58 -2.79 -17.72 8.39
CA GLU A 58 -2.79 -17.79 9.86
C GLU A 58 -1.39 -17.53 10.43
N LEU A 59 -0.36 -18.11 9.81
CA LEU A 59 1.03 -17.96 10.24
C LEU A 59 1.52 -16.52 10.00
N MET A 60 1.12 -15.92 8.87
CA MET A 60 1.37 -14.51 8.56
C MET A 60 0.76 -13.58 9.61
N ILE A 61 -0.48 -13.83 10.04
CA ILE A 61 -1.15 -13.03 11.07
C ILE A 61 -0.46 -13.19 12.44
N LYS A 62 -0.09 -14.41 12.83
CA LYS A 62 0.63 -14.65 14.10
C LYS A 62 1.97 -13.89 14.13
N LYS A 63 2.74 -13.93 13.04
CA LYS A 63 3.99 -13.17 12.91
C LYS A 63 3.75 -11.66 12.88
N ALA A 64 2.72 -11.19 12.19
CA ALA A 64 2.32 -9.79 12.18
C ALA A 64 2.08 -9.24 13.59
N VAL A 65 1.27 -9.94 14.39
CA VAL A 65 0.99 -9.57 15.78
C VAL A 65 2.27 -9.60 16.64
N GLN A 66 3.17 -10.56 16.40
CA GLN A 66 4.44 -10.64 17.13
C GLN A 66 5.35 -9.46 16.82
N VAL A 67 5.48 -9.09 15.54
CA VAL A 67 6.28 -7.95 15.07
C VAL A 67 5.68 -6.63 15.58
N GLU A 68 4.35 -6.51 15.58
CA GLU A 68 3.64 -5.33 16.11
C GLU A 68 3.88 -5.12 17.60
N LYS A 69 3.83 -6.22 18.38
CA LYS A 69 4.13 -6.19 19.80
C LYS A 69 5.60 -5.88 20.10
N SER A 70 6.54 -6.36 19.28
CA SER A 70 7.97 -6.15 19.53
C SER A 70 8.45 -4.73 19.19
N MET A 71 7.83 -4.06 18.23
CA MET A 71 8.26 -2.73 17.77
C MET A 71 7.62 -1.55 18.53
N GLY A 72 6.66 -1.79 19.41
CA GLY A 72 6.15 -0.78 20.34
C GLY A 72 5.65 0.53 19.70
N GLY A 73 5.04 0.46 18.52
CA GLY A 73 4.46 1.63 17.85
C GLY A 73 5.41 2.48 16.99
N ARG A 74 6.68 2.10 16.82
CA ARG A 74 7.63 2.75 15.88
C ARG A 74 7.51 2.20 14.46
N MET A 75 6.30 1.92 13.99
CA MET A 75 6.09 1.35 12.67
C MET A 75 5.87 2.46 11.63
N SER A 76 6.66 2.44 10.56
CA SER A 76 6.44 3.29 9.39
C SER A 76 5.85 2.44 8.28
N GLU A 77 4.69 2.83 7.75
CA GLU A 77 4.07 2.09 6.65
C GLU A 77 5.08 1.90 5.50
N PRO A 78 5.19 0.70 4.88
CA PRO A 78 5.94 0.57 3.65
C PRO A 78 5.31 1.49 2.61
N LYS A 79 6.02 2.55 2.23
CA LYS A 79 5.59 3.49 1.20
C LYS A 79 5.31 2.68 -0.07
N LEU A 80 4.04 2.62 -0.47
CA LEU A 80 3.66 2.12 -1.77
C LEU A 80 4.29 3.08 -2.79
N LYS A 81 5.41 2.70 -3.40
CA LYS A 81 5.91 3.42 -4.58
C LYS A 81 4.82 3.24 -5.63
N LEU A 82 4.03 4.29 -5.87
CA LEU A 82 3.11 4.27 -6.99
C LEU A 82 3.96 4.10 -8.25
N PRO A 83 3.59 3.21 -9.19
CA PRO A 83 4.36 2.97 -10.41
C PRO A 83 4.56 4.21 -11.27
N TYR A 84 3.86 5.30 -10.96
CA TYR A 84 3.86 6.58 -11.68
C TYR A 84 4.28 7.77 -10.81
N GLU A 85 5.08 7.54 -9.76
CA GLU A 85 5.74 8.67 -9.09
C GLU A 85 6.86 9.23 -9.98
N PHE A 86 6.82 10.53 -10.24
CA PHE A 86 7.96 11.23 -10.82
C PHE A 86 9.18 11.02 -9.93
N ALA A 87 10.32 10.72 -10.54
CA ALA A 87 11.58 10.76 -9.83
C ALA A 87 11.76 12.15 -9.18
N PRO A 88 12.34 12.24 -7.97
CA PRO A 88 12.48 13.51 -7.25
C PRO A 88 13.11 14.62 -8.10
N GLU A 89 14.13 14.28 -8.87
CA GLU A 89 14.82 15.19 -9.80
C GLU A 89 13.88 15.76 -10.89
N VAL A 90 12.94 14.96 -11.39
CA VAL A 90 11.96 15.40 -12.39
C VAL A 90 10.93 16.32 -11.76
N LYS A 91 10.53 16.03 -10.52
CA LYS A 91 9.60 16.87 -9.77
C LYS A 91 10.20 18.24 -9.44
N GLU A 92 11.46 18.28 -9.02
CA GLU A 92 12.19 19.52 -8.75
C GLU A 92 12.29 20.39 -10.01
N LYS A 93 12.72 19.81 -11.13
CA LYS A 93 12.77 20.52 -12.42
C LYS A 93 11.41 21.03 -12.88
N LEU A 94 10.33 20.28 -12.65
CA LEU A 94 8.99 20.72 -12.99
C LEU A 94 8.58 21.96 -12.17
N ILE A 95 8.94 21.99 -10.89
CA ILE A 95 8.68 23.13 -10.01
C ILE A 95 9.52 24.34 -10.44
N GLU A 96 10.82 24.17 -10.65
CA GLU A 96 11.71 25.25 -11.11
C GLU A 96 11.23 25.87 -12.43
N CYS A 97 10.84 25.04 -13.40
CA CYS A 97 10.29 25.51 -14.67
C CYS A 97 8.96 26.25 -14.51
N ALA A 98 8.12 25.83 -13.56
CA ALA A 98 6.85 26.47 -13.29
C ALA A 98 7.05 27.83 -12.62
N ASP A 99 8.00 27.93 -11.69
CA ASP A 99 8.39 29.17 -11.03
C ASP A 99 8.97 30.18 -12.04
N LEU A 100 9.79 29.73 -12.99
CA LEU A 100 10.31 30.56 -14.08
C LEU A 100 9.21 31.12 -15.01
N GLN A 101 8.06 30.43 -15.09
CA GLN A 101 6.92 30.80 -15.92
C GLN A 101 5.77 31.43 -15.12
N ASP A 102 6.00 31.72 -13.83
CA ASP A 102 5.01 32.28 -12.90
C ASP A 102 3.67 31.51 -12.92
N THR A 103 3.76 30.18 -12.93
CA THR A 103 2.62 29.26 -13.00
C THR A 103 2.78 28.13 -11.99
N SER A 104 1.70 27.39 -11.69
CA SER A 104 1.82 26.24 -10.82
C SER A 104 2.37 25.03 -11.57
N ALA A 105 3.16 24.19 -10.89
CA ALA A 105 3.68 22.94 -11.46
C ALA A 105 2.57 22.05 -12.05
N THR A 106 1.37 22.09 -11.47
CA THR A 106 0.19 21.39 -11.98
C THR A 106 -0.29 21.98 -13.30
N GLN A 107 -0.39 23.31 -13.41
CA GLN A 107 -0.80 24.00 -14.64
C GLN A 107 0.21 23.77 -15.76
N LEU A 108 1.51 23.80 -15.45
CA LEU A 108 2.57 23.46 -16.40
C LEU A 108 2.46 22.01 -16.87
N LEU A 109 2.21 21.07 -15.97
CA LEU A 109 2.03 19.66 -16.32
C LEU A 109 0.83 19.45 -17.24
N ILE A 110 -0.31 20.10 -16.98
CA ILE A 110 -1.49 20.05 -17.84
C ILE A 110 -1.16 20.55 -19.24
N ARG A 111 -0.46 21.70 -19.36
CA ARG A 111 -0.05 22.24 -20.67
C ARG A 111 0.88 21.29 -21.43
N LEU A 112 1.82 20.66 -20.75
CA LEU A 112 2.73 19.68 -21.37
C LEU A 112 1.98 18.46 -21.91
N ILE A 113 0.97 17.99 -21.17
CA ILE A 113 0.10 16.89 -21.59
C ILE A 113 -0.72 17.32 -22.82
N ASP A 114 -1.35 18.50 -22.78
CA ASP A 114 -2.14 19.02 -23.89
C ASP A 114 -1.28 19.19 -25.15
N GLN A 115 -0.08 19.76 -25.02
CA GLN A 115 0.85 19.91 -26.13
C GLN A 115 1.22 18.55 -26.73
N LYS A 116 1.58 17.56 -25.89
CA LYS A 116 1.92 16.22 -26.38
C LYS A 116 0.73 15.50 -27.00
N TYR A 117 -0.46 15.68 -26.46
CA TYR A 117 -1.68 15.16 -27.05
C TYR A 117 -1.92 15.74 -28.45
N GLN A 118 -1.79 17.06 -28.61
CA GLN A 118 -1.92 17.71 -29.91
C GLN A 118 -0.82 17.30 -30.90
N GLU A 119 0.43 17.13 -30.44
CA GLU A 119 1.52 16.63 -31.29
C GLU A 119 1.24 15.21 -31.80
N VAL A 120 0.62 14.35 -31.00
CA VAL A 120 0.27 12.98 -31.42
C VAL A 120 -0.94 13.00 -32.35
N MET A 121 -1.97 13.80 -32.04
CA MET A 121 -3.23 13.83 -32.80
C MET A 121 -3.15 14.59 -34.12
N ASN A 122 -2.21 15.53 -34.28
CA ASN A 122 -2.02 16.30 -35.51
C ASN A 122 -0.90 15.76 -36.43
N ASN A 123 -0.29 14.62 -36.08
CA ASN A 123 0.70 13.91 -36.91
C ASN A 123 0.11 12.70 -37.66
N ASP A 124 -1.22 12.57 -37.70
CA ASP A 124 -2.00 11.74 -38.66
C ASP A 124 -2.56 12.61 -39.79
#